data_AF-A0A8T5H2M2-F1
#
_entry.id   AF-A0A8T5H2M2-F1
#
_cell.length_a   1.000
_cell.length_b   1.000
_cell.length_c   1.000
_cell.angle_alpha   90.00
_cell.angle_beta   90.00
_cell.angle_gamma   90.00
#
_symmetry.space_group_name_H-M   'P 1'
#
loop_
_entity.id
_entity.type
_entity.pdbx_description
1 polymer ?
#
loop_
_entity_poly.entity_id
_entity_poly.type
_entity_poly.pdbx_seq_one_letter_code
_entity_poly.pdbx_strand_id
1 'polypeptide(L)' 'MLSEKRINDLVTKNQDLLEALEEFDRTGQLSKVSYKERVNFTIDMDLMRIFRSYCKKHNCKMSAIVEDLIREELGISQ' A
#
# COMPACT_ATOMS: atom_id res chain seq x y z
N MET A 1 -11.28 5.87 -33.16
CA MET A 1 -10.67 6.71 -32.12
C MET A 1 -11.37 6.44 -30.80
N LEU A 2 -10.63 6.42 -29.69
CA LEU A 2 -11.24 6.40 -28.36
C LEU A 2 -11.89 7.76 -28.11
N SER A 3 -13.09 7.77 -27.52
CA SER A 3 -13.74 9.01 -27.09
C SER A 3 -12.95 9.65 -25.94
N GLU A 4 -12.89 10.98 -25.86
CA GLU A 4 -12.22 11.72 -24.77
C GLU A 4 -12.60 11.20 -23.38
N LYS A 5 -13.88 10.91 -23.15
CA LYS A 5 -14.36 10.33 -21.89
C LYS A 5 -13.69 9.00 -21.52
N ARG A 6 -13.56 8.09 -22.49
CA ARG A 6 -12.87 6.79 -22.30
C ARG A 6 -11.38 6.96 -22.06
N ILE A 7 -10.76 7.99 -22.66
CA ILE A 7 -9.35 8.28 -22.44
C ILE A 7 -9.15 8.76 -21.00
N ASN A 8 -9.96 9.72 -20.55
CA ASN A 8 -9.89 10.22 -19.17
C ASN A 8 -10.13 9.12 -18.14
N ASP A 9 -11.16 8.29 -18.35
CA ASP A 9 -11.45 7.16 -17.46
C ASP A 9 -10.28 6.16 -17.39
N LEU A 10 -9.59 5.92 -18.51
CA LEU A 10 -8.41 5.04 -18.55
C LEU A 10 -7.20 5.67 -17.85
N VAL A 11 -6.97 6.96 -18.05
CA VAL A 11 -5.86 7.69 -17.42
C VAL A 11 -6.04 7.69 -15.91
N THR A 12 -7.22 8.07 -15.41
CA THR A 12 -7.48 8.11 -13.96
C THR A 12 -7.36 6.72 -13.32
N LYS A 13 -7.84 5.67 -13.98
CA LYS A 13 -7.77 4.29 -13.45
C LYS A 13 -6.35 3.72 -13.40
N ASN A 14 -5.44 4.23 -14.21
CA ASN A 14 -4.09 3.68 -14.36
C ASN A 14 -3.02 4.72 -14.01
N GLN A 15 -3.37 5.75 -13.23
CA GLN A 15 -2.49 6.86 -12.91
C GLN A 15 -1.14 6.37 -12.35
N ASP A 16 -1.17 5.44 -11.40
CA ASP A 16 0.04 4.87 -10.78
C ASP A 16 0.96 4.19 -11.80
N LEU A 17 0.40 3.53 -12.82
CA LEU A 17 1.18 2.89 -13.89
C LEU A 17 1.77 3.93 -14.83
N LEU A 18 1.04 5.01 -15.10
CA LEU A 18 1.51 6.10 -15.94
C LEU A 18 2.65 6.87 -15.26
N GLU A 19 2.54 7.14 -13.96
CA GLU A 19 3.60 7.75 -13.14
C GLU A 19 4.85 6.85 -13.07
N ALA A 20 4.66 5.53 -12.95
CA ALA A 20 5.78 4.58 -12.98
C ALA A 20 6.49 4.54 -14.34
N LEU A 21 5.76 4.70 -15.44
CA LEU A 21 6.33 4.79 -16.79
C LEU A 21 7.08 6.11 -17.00
N GLU A 22 6.54 7.23 -16.51
CA GLU A 22 7.21 8.54 -16.55
C GLU A 22 8.53 8.51 -15.76
N GLU A 23 8.53 7.87 -14.60
CA GLU A 23 9.73 7.70 -13.78
C GLU A 23 10.77 6.80 -14.46
N PHE A 24 10.34 5.80 -15.23
CA PHE A 24 11.22 4.96 -16.04
C PHE A 24 11.89 5.75 -17.16
N ASP A 25 11.14 6.58 -17.89
CA ASP A 25 11.71 7.43 -18.94
C ASP A 25 12.77 8.39 -18.39
N ARG A 26 12.60 8.84 -17.14
CA ARG A 26 13.57 9.71 -16.44
C ARG A 26 14.82 8.97 -15.96
N THR A 27 14.66 7.77 -15.42
CA THR A 27 15.73 7.09 -14.64
C THR A 27 16.30 5.83 -15.29
N GLY A 28 15.64 5.29 -16.32
CA GLY A 28 15.94 3.99 -16.91
C GLY A 28 15.61 2.80 -15.98
N GLN A 29 14.95 3.03 -14.85
CA GLN A 29 14.59 2.01 -13.87
C GLN A 29 13.09 2.06 -13.62
N LEU A 30 12.40 0.93 -13.82
CA LEU A 30 11.01 0.84 -13.42
C LEU A 30 11.05 0.88 -11.89
N SER A 31 10.42 1.90 -11.30
CA SER A 31 10.20 1.91 -9.87
C SER A 31 9.62 0.54 -9.53
N LYS A 32 10.24 -0.18 -8.58
CA LYS A 32 9.60 -1.40 -8.07
C LYS A 32 8.25 -0.91 -7.62
N VAL A 33 7.20 -1.31 -8.34
CA VAL A 33 5.81 -1.07 -7.94
C VAL A 33 5.64 -1.87 -6.65
N SER A 34 6.14 -1.29 -5.57
CA SER A 34 5.93 -1.77 -4.23
C SER A 34 4.48 -1.41 -4.00
N TYR A 35 3.59 -2.37 -4.20
CA TYR A 35 2.17 -2.28 -3.81
C TYR A 35 1.99 -2.01 -2.30
N LYS A 36 3.09 -1.86 -1.55
CA LYS A 36 3.11 -1.47 -0.15
C LYS A 36 3.74 -0.09 -0.03
N GLU A 37 2.94 0.85 0.47
CA GLU A 37 3.39 2.16 0.91
C GLU A 37 3.89 2.09 2.36
N ARG A 38 4.96 2.83 2.69
CA ARG A 38 5.44 2.95 4.06
C ARG A 38 4.76 4.13 4.74
N VAL A 39 3.87 3.85 5.68
CA VAL A 39 3.16 4.87 6.47
C VAL A 39 3.74 4.95 7.88
N ASN A 40 3.93 6.17 8.39
CA ASN A 40 4.35 6.42 9.77
C ASN A 40 3.13 6.86 10.59
N PHE A 41 2.88 6.22 11.73
CA PHE A 41 1.83 6.62 12.68
C PHE A 41 2.35 6.52 14.11
N THR A 42 1.71 7.25 15.01
CA THR A 42 1.99 7.19 16.44
C THR A 42 1.14 6.12 17.10
N ILE A 43 1.75 5.36 17.99
CA ILE A 43 1.09 4.35 18.82
C ILE A 43 1.57 4.52 20.26
N ASP A 44 0.70 4.26 21.22
CA ASP A 44 1.07 4.24 22.63
C ASP A 44 2.25 3.29 22.88
N MET A 45 3.18 3.71 23.75
CA MET A 45 4.44 3.00 23.96
C MET A 45 4.22 1.65 24.64
N ASP A 46 3.36 1.58 25.66
CA ASP A 46 3.08 0.36 26.39
C ASP A 46 2.31 -0.63 25.50
N LEU A 47 1.37 -0.13 24.71
CA LEU A 47 0.66 -0.91 23.71
C LEU A 47 1.62 -1.51 22.67
N MET A 48 2.56 -0.72 22.13
CA MET A 48 3.53 -1.21 21.16
C MET A 48 4.46 -2.28 21.76
N ARG A 49 4.83 -2.15 23.04
CA ARG A 49 5.61 -3.17 23.76
C ARG A 49 4.83 -4.48 23.86
N ILE A 50 3.57 -4.42 24.25
CA ILE A 50 2.69 -5.61 24.34
C ILE A 50 2.51 -6.23 22.96
N PHE A 51 2.22 -5.42 21.95
CA PHE A 51 2.00 -5.88 20.58
C PHE A 51 3.24 -6.57 19.98
N ARG A 52 4.43 -6.03 20.23
CA ARG A 52 5.70 -6.67 19.80
C ARG A 52 5.92 -8.02 20.47
N SER A 53 5.68 -8.09 21.79
CA SER A 53 5.78 -9.35 22.54
C SER A 53 4.80 -10.40 22.04
N TYR A 54 3.57 -9.99 21.75
CA TYR A 54 2.55 -10.84 21.14
C TYR A 54 3.04 -11.39 19.79
N CYS A 55 3.49 -10.53 18.88
CA CYS A 55 3.94 -10.97 17.55
C CYS A 55 5.13 -11.94 17.61
N LYS A 56 6.05 -11.70 18.55
CA LYS A 56 7.19 -12.59 18.79
C LYS A 56 6.74 -13.96 19.32
N LYS A 57 5.78 -13.99 20.25
CA LYS A 57 5.25 -15.24 20.84
C LYS A 57 4.48 -16.07 19.81
N HIS A 58 3.77 -15.41 18.90
CA HIS A 58 2.91 -16.06 17.90
C HIS A 58 3.57 -16.20 16.52
N ASN A 59 4.86 -15.88 16.39
CA ASN A 59 5.65 -15.95 15.16
C ASN A 59 4.96 -15.28 13.94
N CYS A 60 4.37 -14.10 14.15
CA CYS A 60 3.67 -13.35 13.11
C CYS A 60 4.31 -11.99 12.85
N LYS A 61 4.06 -11.44 11.66
CA LYS A 61 4.57 -10.13 11.25
C LYS A 61 3.63 -9.04 11.78
N MET A 62 4.18 -8.05 12.47
CA MET A 62 3.40 -6.91 12.99
C MET A 62 2.60 -6.21 11.89
N SER A 63 3.24 -6.02 10.72
CA SER A 63 2.59 -5.39 9.57
C SER A 63 1.42 -6.18 9.01
N ALA A 64 1.45 -7.52 9.08
CA ALA A 64 0.34 -8.34 8.61
C ALA A 64 -0.89 -8.13 9.49
N ILE A 65 -0.73 -8.14 10.82
CA ILE A 65 -1.85 -7.89 11.76
C ILE A 65 -2.44 -6.49 11.55
N VAL A 66 -1.60 -5.47 11.41
CA VAL A 66 -2.08 -4.10 11.17
C VAL A 66 -2.84 -4.02 9.86
N GLU A 67 -2.33 -4.66 8.81
CA GLU A 67 -3.00 -4.70 7.50
C GLU A 67 -4.35 -5.43 7.57
N ASP A 68 -4.43 -6.56 8.28
CA ASP A 68 -5.67 -7.32 8.48
C ASP A 68 -6.72 -6.51 9.27
N LEU A 69 -6.30 -5.84 10.34
CA LEU A 69 -7.19 -4.97 11.13
C LEU A 69 -7.70 -3.79 10.30
N ILE A 70 -6.85 -3.16 9.49
CA ILE A 70 -7.27 -2.08 8.59
C ILE A 70 -8.28 -2.60 7.56
N ARG A 71 -8.03 -3.79 6.99
CA ARG A 71 -8.95 -4.41 6.03
C ARG A 71 -10.30 -4.71 6.67
N GLU A 72 -10.31 -5.28 7.87
CA GLU A 72 -11.52 -5.57 8.64
C GLU A 72 -12.33 -4.30 8.91
N GLU A 73 -11.67 -3.25 9.41
CA GLU A 73 -12.29 -1.95 9.71
C GLU A 73 -12.89 -1.30 8.46
N LEU A 74 -12.22 -1.45 7.31
CA LEU A 74 -12.68 -0.91 6.02
C LEU A 74 -13.66 -1.84 5.29
N GLY A 75 -13.99 -3.02 5.83
CA GLY A 75 -14.85 -4.00 5.19
C GLY A 75 -14.28 -4.62 3.90
N ILE A 76 -12.96 -4.64 3.74
CA ILE A 76 -12.26 -5.17 2.56
C ILE A 76 -11.96 -6.65 2.81
N SER A 77 -12.79 -7.55 2.27
CA SER A 77 -12.53 -8.99 2.29
C SER A 77 -11.56 -9.40 1.16
N GLN A 78 -10.72 -10.42 1.41
CA GLN A 78 -9.79 -11.00 0.41
C GLN A 78 -10.52 -11.64 -0.77
#